data_AF-A0A3D2TRD2-F1
#
_entry.id   AF-A0A3D2TRD2-F1
#
_cell.length_a   1.000
_cell.length_b   1.000
_cell.length_c   1.000
_cell.angle_alpha   90.00
_cell.angle_beta   90.00
_cell.angle_gamma   90.00
#
_symmetry.space_group_name_H-M   'P 1'
#
loop_
_entity.id
_entity.type
_entity.pdbx_description
1 polymer ?
#
loop_
_entity_poly.entity_id
_entity_poly.type
_entity_poly.pdbx_seq_one_letter_code
_entity_poly.pdbx_strand_id
1 'polypeptide(L)'
;MTSEYERMKGLLEGLGLSFKENGITNAEIYAYAMGIETVKNRLKNAYDSVFINTKGNYNMQGYIDLLDIDTERYGDELIKQQIIERLSMPFCDYRADDFKRAFSRVGSGKCTVSNKQTVFSGVKQKDLHRLGLFIKSYILMCTDALFDGDGMNFDSWDKWSQTFDTYDNFGLPCSVLETLRSDIIE
;
A
#
# COMPACT_ATOMS: atom_id res chain seq x y z
N MET A 1 -40.18 3.17 5.18
CA MET A 1 -39.66 3.71 6.45
C MET A 1 -38.34 3.01 6.76
N THR A 2 -37.35 3.75 7.25
CA THR A 2 -35.97 3.29 7.40
C THR A 2 -35.77 2.69 8.80
N SER A 3 -34.82 1.75 8.97
CA SER A 3 -34.61 1.11 10.27
C SER A 3 -34.19 2.08 11.39
N GLU A 4 -33.53 3.19 11.03
CA GLU A 4 -33.14 4.22 11.98
C GLU A 4 -34.31 5.11 12.41
N TYR A 5 -35.32 5.30 11.55
CA TYR A 5 -36.52 6.05 11.91
C TYR A 5 -37.31 5.34 13.02
N GLU A 6 -37.50 4.02 12.90
CA GLU A 6 -38.15 3.22 13.95
C GLU A 6 -37.35 3.19 15.25
N ARG A 7 -36.01 3.16 15.17
CA ARG A 7 -35.15 3.25 16.36
C ARG A 7 -35.26 4.61 17.06
N MET A 8 -35.28 5.71 16.30
CA MET A 8 -35.44 7.05 16.88
C MET A 8 -36.83 7.24 17.49
N LYS A 9 -37.87 6.71 16.85
CA LYS A 9 -39.23 6.67 17.40
C LYS A 9 -39.27 5.92 18.73
N GLY A 10 -38.71 4.71 18.79
CA GLY A 10 -38.66 3.92 20.03
C GLY A 10 -37.83 4.59 21.15
N LEU A 11 -36.76 5.30 20.81
CA LEU A 11 -35.99 6.10 21.78
C LEU A 11 -36.80 7.24 22.39
N LEU A 12 -37.55 7.97 21.57
CA LEU A 12 -38.38 9.08 22.03
C LEU A 12 -39.57 8.61 22.87
N GLU A 13 -40.22 7.52 22.45
CA GLU A 13 -41.27 6.87 23.23
C GLU A 13 -40.73 6.38 24.59
N GLY A 14 -39.52 5.81 24.62
CA GLY A 14 -38.84 5.40 25.85
C GLY A 14 -38.46 6.56 26.79
N LEU A 15 -38.30 7.78 26.26
CA LEU A 15 -38.08 9.01 27.03
C LEU A 15 -39.40 9.66 27.48
N GLY A 16 -40.55 9.08 27.16
CA GLY A 16 -41.87 9.62 27.48
C GLY A 16 -42.29 10.80 26.60
N LEU A 17 -41.64 11.00 25.45
CA LEU A 17 -41.94 12.09 24.52
C LEU A 17 -42.94 11.61 23.46
N SER A 18 -44.12 12.26 23.43
CA SER A 18 -45.12 12.01 22.38
C SER A 18 -44.95 12.96 21.20
N PHE A 19 -45.11 12.48 19.98
CA PHE A 19 -45.11 13.30 18.78
C PHE A 19 -46.29 12.96 17.86
N LYS A 20 -46.75 13.94 17.08
CA LYS A 20 -47.82 13.76 16.09
C LYS A 20 -47.22 13.37 14.75
N GLU A 21 -47.82 12.41 14.05
CA GLU A 21 -47.35 11.95 12.72
C GLU A 21 -47.20 13.10 11.69
N ASN A 22 -48.09 14.08 11.71
CA ASN A 22 -48.01 15.26 10.82
C ASN A 22 -47.39 16.50 11.50
N GLY A 23 -46.59 16.30 12.55
CA GLY A 23 -45.96 17.38 13.30
C GLY A 23 -44.53 17.68 12.84
N ILE A 24 -44.08 18.91 13.10
CA ILE A 24 -42.70 19.37 12.83
C ILE A 24 -41.67 18.42 13.48
N THR A 25 -41.92 18.00 14.72
CA THR A 25 -41.06 17.05 15.43
C THR A 25 -40.91 15.72 14.69
N ASN A 26 -41.97 15.21 14.04
CA ASN A 26 -41.89 13.98 13.26
C ASN A 26 -41.07 14.16 11.97
N ALA A 27 -41.19 15.33 11.35
CA ALA A 27 -40.38 15.69 10.18
C ALA A 27 -38.88 15.81 10.54
N GLU A 28 -38.56 16.37 11.70
CA GLU A 28 -37.18 16.45 12.21
C GLU A 28 -36.60 15.06 12.52
N ILE A 29 -37.35 14.19 13.19
CA ILE A 29 -36.94 12.80 13.46
C ILE A 29 -36.64 12.07 12.16
N TYR A 30 -37.52 12.22 11.16
CA TYR A 30 -37.32 11.63 9.85
C TYR A 30 -36.05 12.15 9.17
N ALA A 31 -35.80 13.46 9.21
CA ALA A 31 -34.59 14.06 8.65
C ALA A 31 -33.31 13.55 9.34
N TYR A 32 -33.29 13.45 10.66
CA TYR A 32 -32.16 12.89 11.40
C TYR A 32 -31.92 11.41 11.08
N ALA A 33 -32.98 10.61 11.02
CA ALA A 33 -32.89 9.20 10.66
C ALA A 33 -32.28 9.00 9.25
N MET A 34 -32.72 9.81 8.28
CA MET A 34 -32.15 9.82 6.92
C MET A 34 -30.67 10.24 6.91
N GLY A 35 -30.30 11.23 7.72
CA GLY A 35 -28.91 11.66 7.86
C GLY A 35 -28.01 10.56 8.43
N ILE A 36 -28.46 9.90 9.50
CA ILE A 36 -27.75 8.78 10.13
C ILE A 36 -27.61 7.62 9.16
N GLU A 37 -28.68 7.25 8.46
CA GLU A 37 -28.64 6.17 7.49
C GLU A 37 -27.68 6.48 6.32
N THR A 38 -27.65 7.73 5.86
CA THR A 38 -26.68 8.19 4.86
C THR A 38 -25.24 8.00 5.36
N VAL A 39 -24.95 8.39 6.60
CA VAL A 39 -23.62 8.20 7.21
C VAL A 39 -23.29 6.71 7.37
N LYS A 40 -24.24 5.89 7.84
CA LYS A 40 -24.06 4.45 7.98
C LYS A 40 -23.79 3.78 6.63
N ASN A 41 -24.48 4.20 5.58
CA ASN A 41 -24.24 3.70 4.22
C ASN A 41 -22.86 4.10 3.70
N ARG A 42 -22.39 5.33 3.99
CA ARG A 42 -21.02 5.74 3.66
C ARG A 42 -19.97 4.94 4.43
N LEU A 43 -20.16 4.73 5.73
CA LEU A 43 -19.27 3.93 6.57
C LEU A 43 -19.25 2.47 6.13
N LYS A 44 -20.42 1.89 5.82
CA LYS A 44 -20.51 0.54 5.27
C LYS A 44 -19.81 0.44 3.92
N ASN A 45 -20.03 1.40 3.01
CA ASN A 45 -19.31 1.42 1.74
C ASN A 45 -17.79 1.54 1.95
N ALA A 46 -17.33 2.37 2.88
CA ALA A 46 -15.91 2.48 3.22
C ALA A 46 -15.36 1.18 3.81
N TYR A 47 -16.08 0.56 4.74
CA TYR A 47 -15.72 -0.73 5.34
C TYR A 47 -15.67 -1.86 4.30
N ASP A 48 -16.72 -2.00 3.49
CA ASP A 48 -16.81 -2.98 2.39
C ASP A 48 -15.73 -2.74 1.33
N SER A 49 -15.20 -1.52 1.23
CA SER A 49 -14.11 -1.16 0.32
C SER A 49 -12.72 -1.51 0.84
N VAL A 50 -12.56 -1.71 2.15
CA VAL A 50 -11.30 -2.18 2.73
C VAL A 50 -11.06 -3.65 2.40
N PHE A 51 -12.12 -4.47 2.33
CA PHE A 51 -11.97 -5.91 2.08
C PHE A 51 -12.12 -6.26 0.59
N ILE A 52 -11.11 -6.94 0.05
CA ILE A 52 -11.03 -7.36 -1.37
C ILE A 52 -12.25 -8.21 -1.79
N ASN A 53 -12.86 -8.95 -0.86
CA ASN A 53 -13.97 -9.87 -1.13
C ASN A 53 -15.37 -9.22 -1.17
N THR A 54 -15.54 -7.96 -0.75
CA THR A 54 -16.90 -7.39 -0.54
C THR A 54 -17.40 -6.44 -1.63
N LYS A 55 -16.53 -5.86 -2.47
CA LYS A 55 -16.94 -5.23 -3.74
C LYS A 55 -15.86 -5.39 -4.81
N GLY A 56 -16.21 -6.16 -5.85
CA GLY A 56 -15.37 -6.40 -7.02
C GLY A 56 -14.86 -5.11 -7.66
N ASN A 57 -13.60 -5.19 -8.09
CA ASN A 57 -12.88 -4.33 -9.03
C ASN A 57 -12.53 -2.91 -8.59
N TYR A 58 -13.32 -2.23 -7.74
CA TYR A 58 -13.09 -0.79 -7.50
C TYR A 58 -11.86 -0.46 -6.65
N ASN A 59 -11.39 -1.40 -5.82
CA ASN A 59 -10.25 -1.18 -4.92
C ASN A 59 -9.07 -2.15 -5.16
N MET A 60 -9.10 -2.92 -6.25
CA MET A 60 -7.91 -3.70 -6.63
C MET A 60 -6.72 -2.78 -6.88
N GLN A 61 -6.93 -1.57 -7.43
CA GLN A 61 -5.84 -0.65 -7.74
C GLN A 61 -5.04 -0.25 -6.50
N GLY A 62 -5.69 0.04 -5.36
CA GLY A 62 -4.97 0.37 -4.13
C GLY A 62 -4.10 -0.79 -3.63
N TYR A 63 -4.56 -2.03 -3.80
CA TYR A 63 -3.76 -3.22 -3.47
C TYR A 63 -2.70 -3.54 -4.54
N ILE A 64 -2.98 -3.30 -5.81
CA ILE A 64 -2.02 -3.40 -6.92
C ILE A 64 -0.87 -2.41 -6.68
N ASP A 65 -1.19 -1.16 -6.33
CA ASP A 65 -0.20 -0.11 -6.03
C ASP A 65 0.58 -0.42 -4.76
N LEU A 66 -0.12 -0.89 -3.71
CA LEU A 66 0.49 -1.24 -2.43
C LEU A 66 1.42 -2.45 -2.54
N LEU A 67 1.04 -3.45 -3.33
CA LEU A 67 1.75 -4.71 -3.47
C LEU A 67 2.62 -4.78 -4.73
N ASP A 68 2.59 -3.76 -5.58
CA ASP A 68 3.27 -3.70 -6.88
C ASP A 68 3.01 -4.97 -7.72
N ILE A 69 1.74 -5.18 -8.08
CA ILE A 69 1.30 -6.30 -8.92
C ILE A 69 1.32 -5.88 -10.38
N ASP A 70 2.04 -6.64 -11.21
CA ASP A 70 2.07 -6.43 -12.66
C ASP A 70 0.72 -6.82 -13.27
N THR A 71 -0.05 -5.83 -13.73
CA THR A 71 -1.40 -6.00 -14.27
C THR A 71 -1.42 -6.17 -15.79
N GLU A 72 -0.31 -5.91 -16.49
CA GLU A 72 -0.29 -5.89 -17.97
C GLU A 72 -0.43 -7.29 -18.60
N ARG A 73 -0.32 -8.36 -17.80
CA ARG A 73 -0.33 -9.75 -18.26
C ARG A 73 -1.48 -10.61 -17.75
N TYR A 74 -2.34 -10.10 -16.87
CA TYR A 74 -3.30 -10.93 -16.13
C TYR A 74 -4.71 -10.31 -16.10
N GLY A 75 -5.75 -11.15 -16.20
CA GLY A 75 -7.13 -10.72 -15.99
C GLY A 75 -7.46 -10.53 -14.51
N ASP A 76 -8.50 -9.75 -14.21
CA ASP A 76 -8.92 -9.33 -12.86
C ASP A 76 -8.92 -10.44 -11.80
N GLU A 77 -9.41 -11.65 -12.13
CA GLU A 77 -9.47 -12.76 -11.17
C GLU A 77 -8.10 -13.30 -10.76
N LEU A 78 -7.14 -13.29 -11.68
CA LEU A 78 -5.77 -13.72 -11.39
C LEU A 78 -5.02 -12.66 -10.58
N ILE A 79 -5.31 -11.37 -10.82
CA ILE A 79 -4.82 -10.26 -9.99
C ILE A 79 -5.37 -10.37 -8.57
N LYS A 80 -6.67 -10.65 -8.38
CA LYS A 80 -7.25 -10.88 -7.05
C LYS A 80 -6.59 -12.03 -6.32
N GLN A 81 -6.36 -13.16 -7.01
CA GLN A 81 -5.65 -14.29 -6.42
C GLN A 81 -4.23 -13.90 -5.97
N GLN A 82 -3.48 -13.16 -6.78
CA GLN A 82 -2.14 -12.69 -6.38
C GLN A 82 -2.17 -11.74 -5.18
N ILE A 83 -3.17 -10.84 -5.12
CA ILE A 83 -3.37 -9.97 -3.94
C ILE A 83 -3.62 -10.83 -2.69
N ILE A 84 -4.56 -11.79 -2.77
CA ILE A 84 -4.91 -12.66 -1.65
C ILE A 84 -3.73 -13.53 -1.23
N GLU A 85 -2.99 -14.10 -2.18
CA GLU A 85 -1.78 -14.89 -1.90
C GLU A 85 -0.72 -14.04 -1.20
N ARG A 86 -0.45 -12.83 -1.68
CA ARG A 86 0.52 -11.92 -1.04
C ARG A 86 0.10 -11.49 0.37
N LEU A 87 -1.19 -11.23 0.60
CA LEU A 87 -1.70 -10.83 1.91
C LEU A 87 -1.86 -12.00 2.89
N SER A 88 -2.03 -13.22 2.38
CA SER A 88 -2.14 -14.44 3.20
C SER A 88 -0.81 -15.10 3.51
N MET A 89 0.27 -14.70 2.83
CA MET A 89 1.62 -15.09 3.20
C MET A 89 1.94 -14.56 4.61
N PRO A 90 2.31 -15.45 5.55
CA PRO A 90 2.86 -15.02 6.84
C PRO A 90 4.06 -14.11 6.58
N PHE A 91 4.13 -12.98 7.29
CA PHE A 91 5.31 -12.12 7.26
C PHE A 91 6.58 -12.99 7.34
N CYS A 92 7.51 -12.81 6.40
CA CYS A 92 8.82 -13.46 6.32
C CYS A 92 8.91 -14.89 5.73
N ASP A 93 7.83 -15.52 5.26
CA ASP A 93 7.91 -16.88 4.69
C ASP A 93 7.97 -16.87 3.14
N TYR A 94 8.91 -16.09 2.59
CA TYR A 94 9.14 -16.08 1.16
C TYR A 94 9.93 -17.33 0.74
N ARG A 95 9.43 -18.07 -0.26
CA ARG A 95 10.26 -19.09 -0.90
C ARG A 95 11.46 -18.41 -1.55
N ALA A 96 12.64 -19.00 -1.40
CA ALA A 96 13.88 -18.44 -1.94
C ALA A 96 13.80 -18.12 -3.45
N ASP A 97 13.02 -18.90 -4.20
CA ASP A 97 12.81 -18.68 -5.64
C ASP A 97 11.94 -17.45 -5.93
N ASP A 98 10.97 -17.14 -5.07
CA ASP A 98 10.11 -15.97 -5.23
C ASP A 98 10.87 -14.69 -4.89
N PHE A 99 11.71 -14.71 -3.86
CA PHE A 99 12.63 -13.63 -3.54
C PHE A 99 13.62 -13.36 -4.69
N LYS A 100 14.24 -14.41 -5.25
CA LYS A 100 15.15 -14.30 -6.40
C LYS A 100 14.45 -13.75 -7.64
N ARG A 101 13.24 -14.23 -7.92
CA ARG A 101 12.42 -13.77 -9.05
C ARG A 101 12.01 -12.31 -8.88
N ALA A 102 11.62 -11.91 -7.68
CA ALA A 102 11.32 -10.51 -7.36
C ALA A 102 12.56 -9.62 -7.54
N PHE A 103 13.73 -10.04 -7.03
CA PHE A 103 14.97 -9.28 -7.20
C PHE A 103 15.40 -9.16 -8.67
N SER A 104 15.17 -10.18 -9.50
CA SER A 104 15.49 -10.09 -10.94
C SER A 104 14.76 -8.96 -11.67
N ARG A 105 13.65 -8.45 -11.11
CA ARG A 105 12.90 -7.31 -11.66
C ARG A 105 13.54 -5.95 -11.35
N VAL A 106 14.48 -5.90 -10.39
CA VAL A 106 15.31 -4.71 -10.15
C VAL A 106 16.14 -4.41 -11.41
N GLY A 107 16.56 -5.44 -12.14
CA GLY A 107 17.19 -5.32 -13.46
C GLY A 107 18.72 -5.37 -13.40
N SER A 108 19.33 -4.79 -12.38
CA SER A 108 20.78 -4.83 -12.18
C SER A 108 21.17 -5.11 -10.73
N GLY A 109 22.44 -5.47 -10.56
CA GLY A 109 23.04 -5.77 -9.27
C GLY A 109 22.87 -7.20 -8.80
N LYS A 110 23.34 -7.45 -7.58
CA LYS A 110 23.29 -8.73 -6.88
C LYS A 110 22.73 -8.51 -5.50
N CYS A 111 22.06 -9.55 -4.99
CA CYS A 111 21.52 -9.59 -3.64
C CYS A 111 22.05 -10.85 -2.95
N THR A 112 22.71 -10.65 -1.80
CA THR A 112 23.25 -11.73 -0.98
C THR A 112 22.60 -11.67 0.39
N VAL A 113 22.03 -12.79 0.85
CA VAL A 113 21.41 -12.90 2.17
C VAL A 113 22.31 -13.77 3.05
N SER A 114 22.81 -13.22 4.15
CA SER A 114 23.66 -13.93 5.12
C SER A 114 23.41 -13.39 6.53
N ASN A 115 23.26 -14.26 7.53
CA ASN A 115 23.18 -13.87 8.95
C ASN A 115 22.23 -12.70 9.27
N LYS A 116 21.01 -12.69 8.72
CA LYS A 116 20.00 -11.61 8.86
C LYS A 116 20.41 -10.27 8.26
N GLN A 117 21.39 -10.26 7.38
CA GLN A 117 21.77 -9.12 6.57
C GLN A 117 21.48 -9.42 5.12
N THR A 118 20.93 -8.43 4.43
CA THR A 118 20.76 -8.48 2.97
C THR A 118 21.67 -7.44 2.37
N VAL A 119 22.65 -7.89 1.60
CA VAL A 119 23.65 -7.04 0.96
C VAL A 119 23.31 -6.88 -0.52
N PHE A 120 23.18 -5.64 -0.97
CA PHE A 120 22.96 -5.28 -2.37
C PHE A 120 24.24 -4.70 -2.98
N SER A 121 24.64 -5.15 -4.16
CA SER A 121 25.84 -4.64 -4.84
C SER A 121 25.64 -4.44 -6.33
N GLY A 122 26.28 -3.42 -6.90
CA GLY A 122 26.31 -3.17 -8.35
C GLY A 122 24.95 -2.81 -8.99
N VAL A 123 24.03 -2.23 -8.22
CA VAL A 123 22.75 -1.73 -8.74
C VAL A 123 23.00 -0.43 -9.51
N LYS A 124 22.41 -0.31 -10.70
CA LYS A 124 22.53 0.88 -11.54
C LYS A 124 21.60 2.01 -11.12
N GLN A 125 22.01 3.26 -11.38
CA GLN A 125 21.23 4.46 -11.02
C GLN A 125 19.78 4.39 -11.52
N LYS A 126 19.57 3.98 -12.78
CA LYS A 126 18.25 3.82 -13.39
C LYS A 126 17.33 2.80 -12.70
N ASP A 127 17.90 1.91 -11.90
CA ASP A 127 17.20 0.79 -11.25
C ASP A 127 16.96 1.06 -9.74
N LEU A 128 17.44 2.18 -9.20
CA LEU A 128 17.32 2.54 -7.77
C LEU A 128 15.86 2.61 -7.30
N HIS A 129 14.96 3.17 -8.11
CA HIS A 129 13.54 3.18 -7.78
C HIS A 129 12.98 1.76 -7.58
N ARG A 130 13.33 0.84 -8.48
CA ARG A 130 12.90 -0.57 -8.39
C ARG A 130 13.54 -1.29 -7.20
N LEU A 131 14.78 -0.93 -6.85
CA LEU A 131 15.43 -1.44 -5.64
C LEU A 131 14.69 -0.99 -4.37
N GLY A 132 14.30 0.29 -4.30
CA GLY A 132 13.51 0.81 -3.17
C GLY A 132 12.18 0.08 -2.99
N LEU A 133 11.45 -0.15 -4.08
CA LEU A 133 10.23 -0.95 -4.09
C LEU A 133 10.46 -2.39 -3.62
N PHE A 134 11.55 -3.01 -4.08
CA PHE A 134 11.94 -4.35 -3.64
C PHE A 134 12.23 -4.39 -2.13
N ILE A 135 13.02 -3.46 -1.61
CA ILE A 135 13.38 -3.40 -0.19
C ILE A 135 12.13 -3.24 0.67
N LYS A 136 11.25 -2.30 0.31
CA LYS A 136 9.99 -2.05 1.02
C LYS A 136 9.08 -3.29 1.07
N SER A 137 9.07 -4.09 0.01
CA SER A 137 8.14 -5.20 -0.16
C SER A 137 8.68 -6.56 0.32
N TYR A 138 9.99 -6.75 0.32
CA TYR A 138 10.63 -8.07 0.55
C TYR A 138 11.68 -8.08 1.67
N ILE A 139 12.12 -6.93 2.16
CA ILE A 139 13.09 -6.84 3.27
C ILE A 139 12.35 -6.37 4.52
N LEU A 140 12.53 -7.09 5.63
CA LEU A 140 11.87 -6.75 6.88
C LEU A 140 12.45 -5.47 7.46
N MET A 141 11.60 -4.72 8.16
CA MET A 141 12.01 -3.52 8.90
C MET A 141 13.09 -3.78 9.97
N CYS A 142 13.27 -5.04 10.38
CA CYS A 142 14.27 -5.47 11.37
C CYS A 142 15.45 -6.22 10.76
N THR A 143 15.53 -6.31 9.43
CA THR A 143 16.66 -6.88 8.70
C THR A 143 17.52 -5.74 8.16
N ASP A 144 18.83 -5.79 8.38
CA ASP A 144 19.71 -4.76 7.86
C ASP A 144 19.85 -4.92 6.33
N ALA A 145 19.34 -3.93 5.59
CA ALA A 145 19.65 -3.74 4.19
C ALA A 145 21.00 -3.00 4.09
N LEU A 146 22.04 -3.76 3.77
CA LEU A 146 23.38 -3.25 3.54
C LEU A 146 23.61 -3.08 2.05
N PHE A 147 24.46 -2.13 1.72
CA PHE A 147 24.84 -1.86 0.35
C PHE A 147 26.36 -1.95 0.25
N ASP A 148 26.85 -2.58 -0.80
CA ASP A 148 28.26 -2.83 -1.05
C ASP A 148 28.68 -2.10 -2.32
N GLY A 149 29.60 -1.15 -2.14
CA GLY A 149 30.24 -0.40 -3.20
C GLY A 149 31.12 0.73 -2.66
N ASP A 150 31.72 1.47 -3.59
CA ASP A 150 32.81 2.42 -3.30
C ASP A 150 32.34 3.87 -3.14
N GLY A 151 31.03 4.09 -3.28
CA GLY A 151 30.36 5.38 -3.11
C GLY A 151 30.60 6.39 -4.22
N MET A 152 29.74 7.40 -4.21
CA MET A 152 29.81 8.48 -5.17
C MET A 152 30.78 9.56 -4.73
N ASN A 153 31.80 9.81 -5.55
CA ASN A 153 32.65 10.99 -5.43
C ASN A 153 31.93 12.25 -5.94
N PHE A 154 32.50 13.43 -5.68
CA PHE A 154 31.90 14.71 -6.09
C PHE A 154 31.66 14.80 -7.61
N ASP A 155 32.59 14.32 -8.44
CA ASP A 155 32.42 14.30 -9.90
C ASP A 155 31.23 13.45 -10.36
N SER A 156 30.93 12.40 -9.59
CA SER A 156 29.81 11.49 -9.81
C SER A 156 28.49 12.14 -9.40
N TRP A 157 28.51 12.94 -8.32
CA TRP A 157 27.38 13.77 -7.92
C TRP A 157 27.04 14.85 -8.94
N ASP A 158 28.04 15.53 -9.51
CA ASP A 158 27.83 16.56 -10.52
C ASP A 158 27.23 16.01 -11.83
N LYS A 159 27.44 14.72 -12.11
CA LYS A 159 26.86 14.01 -13.26
C LYS A 159 25.54 13.33 -12.94
N TRP A 160 25.12 13.32 -11.68
CA TRP A 160 23.89 12.67 -11.26
C TRP A 160 22.69 13.40 -11.89
N SER A 161 21.95 12.69 -12.74
CA SER A 161 20.83 13.26 -13.49
C SER A 161 19.52 13.45 -12.71
N GLN A 162 19.35 12.84 -11.53
CA GLN A 162 18.13 12.95 -10.72
C GLN A 162 18.22 14.05 -9.66
N THR A 163 17.11 14.71 -9.33
CA THR A 163 17.12 15.65 -8.21
C THR A 163 17.08 14.91 -6.86
N PHE A 164 17.41 15.62 -5.78
CA PHE A 164 17.22 15.10 -4.42
C PHE A 164 15.76 14.67 -4.17
N ASP A 165 14.78 15.43 -4.68
CA ASP A 165 13.36 15.07 -4.59
C ASP A 165 13.06 13.74 -5.28
N THR A 166 13.68 13.49 -6.44
CA THR A 166 13.53 12.19 -7.13
C THR A 166 14.14 11.06 -6.33
N TYR A 167 15.29 11.28 -5.69
CA TYR A 167 15.92 10.29 -4.83
C TYR A 167 15.09 9.97 -3.58
N ASP A 168 14.51 10.97 -2.94
CA ASP A 168 13.66 10.79 -1.75
C ASP A 168 12.44 9.90 -2.07
N ASN A 169 11.88 10.06 -3.27
CA ASN A 169 10.79 9.21 -3.79
C ASN A 169 11.21 7.75 -4.03
N PHE A 170 12.50 7.42 -4.03
CA PHE A 170 12.94 6.02 -4.11
C PHE A 170 12.78 5.30 -2.78
N GLY A 171 12.60 6.01 -1.66
CA GLY A 171 12.43 5.40 -0.34
C GLY A 171 13.67 4.63 0.13
N LEU A 172 14.86 5.06 -0.31
CA LEU A 172 16.14 4.46 0.02
C LEU A 172 16.91 5.32 1.04
N PRO A 173 17.61 4.72 2.02
CA PRO A 173 18.46 5.49 2.92
C PRO A 173 19.62 6.14 2.15
N CYS A 174 20.09 7.31 2.60
CA CYS A 174 21.22 8.00 1.94
C CYS A 174 22.51 7.16 1.90
N SER A 175 22.65 6.16 2.76
CA SER A 175 23.77 5.20 2.73
C SER A 175 23.88 4.43 1.41
N VAL A 176 22.81 4.35 0.60
CA VAL A 176 22.91 3.78 -0.76
C VAL A 176 23.78 4.65 -1.66
N LEU A 177 23.72 5.97 -1.52
CA LEU A 177 24.55 6.92 -2.28
C LEU A 177 26.04 6.74 -1.98
N GLU A 178 26.35 6.33 -0.75
CA GLU A 178 27.70 5.98 -0.30
C GLU A 178 28.20 4.64 -0.87
N THR A 179 27.39 3.97 -1.69
CA THR A 179 27.71 2.65 -2.25
C THR A 179 27.48 2.54 -3.76
N LEU A 180 26.88 3.56 -4.38
CA LEU A 180 26.74 3.64 -5.84
C LEU A 180 28.10 3.89 -6.47
N ARG A 181 28.59 2.93 -7.27
CA ARG A 181 29.88 3.08 -7.95
C ARG A 181 29.82 4.11 -9.08
N SER A 182 30.90 4.86 -9.22
CA SER A 182 31.09 5.93 -10.20
C SER A 182 31.07 5.46 -11.68
N ASP A 183 31.33 4.18 -11.94
CA ASP A 183 31.33 3.57 -13.28
C ASP A 183 29.92 3.22 -13.78
N ILE A 184 28.89 3.49 -12.98
CA ILE A 184 27.50 3.12 -13.25
C ILE A 184 26.63 4.34 -13.62
N ILE A 185 27.22 5.53 -13.62
CA ILE A 185 26.59 6.79 -14.02
C ILE A 185 26.83 6.94 -15.53
N GLU A 186 25.90 6.41 -16.33
CA GLU A 186 25.77 6.69 -17.77
C GLU A 186 24.92 7.94 -17.98
#